data_AF-A0A2Z6N3A8-F1
#
_entry.id   AF-A0A2Z6N3A8-F1
#
_cell.length_a   1.000
_cell.length_b   1.000
_cell.length_c   1.000
_cell.angle_alpha   90.00
_cell.angle_beta   90.00
_cell.angle_gamma   90.00
#
_symmetry.space_group_name_H-M   'P 1'
#
loop_
_entity.id
_entity.type
_entity.pdbx_description
1 polymer ?
#
loop_
_entity_poly.entity_id
_entity_poly.type
_entity_poly.pdbx_seq_one_letter_code
_entity_poly.pdbx_strand_id
1 'polypeptide(L)'
;MMEIVDHRLMECGDVDEIEVYKLVYTALWCVQEKPRLRPSMARVVDMLEGRVSVEEPPSSKMILVDFLCVDDDNVVADSNNINMPRLDTMSSQGTQSNVECNSTYSFATSVFSGR
;
A
#
# COMPACT_ATOMS: atom_id res chain seq x y z
N MET A 1 12.19 -4.05 -17.21
CA MET A 1 12.49 -4.16 -15.76
C MET A 1 13.99 -4.32 -15.49
N MET A 2 14.80 -4.72 -16.47
CA MET A 2 16.27 -4.81 -16.32
C MET A 2 17.00 -3.50 -16.01
N GLU A 3 16.37 -2.34 -16.19
CA GLU A 3 16.97 -1.03 -15.85
C GLU A 3 17.24 -0.85 -14.35
N ILE A 4 16.48 -1.55 -13.49
CA ILE A 4 16.68 -1.46 -12.03
C ILE A 4 17.77 -2.41 -11.52
N VAL A 5 18.32 -3.26 -12.38
CA VAL A 5 19.39 -4.19 -12.01
C VAL A 5 20.68 -3.39 -11.87
N ASP A 6 21.37 -3.55 -10.74
CA ASP A 6 22.65 -2.88 -10.51
C ASP A 6 23.68 -3.32 -11.57
N HIS A 7 24.34 -2.36 -12.22
CA HIS A 7 25.40 -2.58 -13.21
C HIS A 7 26.46 -3.60 -12.75
N ARG A 8 26.79 -3.63 -11.46
CA ARG A 8 27.78 -4.56 -10.89
C ARG A 8 27.38 -6.03 -11.03
N LEU A 9 26.07 -6.31 -11.09
CA LEU A 9 25.56 -7.66 -11.31
C LEU A 9 25.64 -8.07 -12.78
N MET A 10 25.43 -7.12 -13.69
CA MET A 10 25.54 -7.33 -15.14
C MET A 10 27.00 -7.56 -15.59
N GLU A 11 27.97 -6.98 -14.87
CA GLU A 11 29.40 -7.18 -15.17
C GLU A 11 29.93 -8.57 -14.75
N CYS A 12 29.31 -9.19 -13.75
CA CYS A 12 29.81 -10.42 -13.12
C CYS A 12 29.17 -11.71 -13.67
N GLY A 13 28.05 -11.58 -14.39
CA GLY A 13 27.32 -12.73 -14.93
C GLY A 13 26.10 -12.35 -15.76
N ASP A 14 25.47 -13.38 -16.32
CA ASP A 14 24.20 -13.24 -17.01
C ASP A 14 23.06 -13.20 -15.98
N VAL A 15 22.31 -12.10 -15.96
CA VAL A 15 21.16 -11.93 -15.07
C VAL A 15 19.92 -12.31 -15.85
N ASP A 16 19.19 -13.33 -15.39
CA ASP A 16 17.92 -13.72 -16.02
C ASP A 16 16.83 -12.71 -15.66
N GLU A 17 16.16 -12.17 -16.67
CA GLU A 17 15.03 -11.26 -16.51
C GLU A 17 13.91 -11.91 -15.68
N ILE A 18 13.68 -13.22 -15.82
CA ILE A 18 12.65 -13.94 -15.07
C ILE A 18 12.94 -13.93 -13.57
N GLU A 19 14.21 -14.10 -13.18
CA GLU A 19 14.62 -14.04 -11.78
C GLU A 19 14.45 -12.63 -11.20
N VAL A 20 14.72 -11.60 -12.00
CA VAL A 20 14.50 -10.20 -11.62
C VAL A 20 13.01 -9.94 -11.37
N TYR A 21 12.12 -10.37 -12.28
CA TYR A 21 10.68 -10.24 -12.10
C TYR A 21 10.21 -10.95 -10.82
N LYS A 22 10.65 -12.18 -10.60
CA LYS A 22 10.34 -12.98 -9.41
C LYS A 22 10.78 -12.27 -8.13
N LEU A 23 11.98 -11.69 -8.12
CA LEU A 23 12.51 -10.96 -6.97
C LEU A 23 11.70 -9.68 -6.70
N VAL A 24 11.42 -8.90 -7.74
CA VAL A 24 10.66 -7.65 -7.64
C VAL A 24 9.26 -7.91 -7.12
N TYR A 25 8.54 -8.87 -7.69
CA TYR A 25 7.18 -9.20 -7.23
C TYR A 25 7.17 -9.74 -5.80
N THR A 26 8.15 -10.57 -5.43
CA THR A 26 8.29 -11.04 -4.04
C THR A 26 8.53 -9.87 -3.08
N ALA A 27 9.40 -8.92 -3.44
CA ALA A 27 9.65 -7.73 -2.64
C ALA A 27 8.38 -6.88 -2.47
N LEU A 28 7.64 -6.66 -3.55
CA LEU A 28 6.38 -5.91 -3.55
C LEU A 28 5.28 -6.59 -2.72
N TRP A 29 5.22 -7.92 -2.68
CA TRP A 29 4.36 -8.66 -1.75
C TRP A 29 4.76 -8.45 -0.28
N CYS A 30 6.06 -8.39 0.01
CA CYS A 30 6.58 -8.20 1.37
C CYS A 30 6.33 -6.79 1.92
N VAL A 31 6.36 -5.75 1.08
CA VAL A 31 6.20 -4.34 1.50
C VAL A 31 4.75 -3.84 1.46
N GLN A 32 3.78 -4.74 1.29
CA GLN A 32 2.36 -4.35 1.27
C GLN A 32 1.96 -3.61 2.55
N GLU A 33 1.19 -2.52 2.37
CA GLU A 33 0.70 -1.68 3.47
C GLU A 33 -0.07 -2.52 4.50
N LYS A 34 -0.93 -3.42 4.03
CA LYS A 34 -1.73 -4.32 4.87
C LYS A 34 -0.89 -5.55 5.26
N PRO A 35 -0.56 -5.76 6.55
CA PRO A 35 0.27 -6.89 6.99
C PRO A 35 -0.32 -8.26 6.62
N ARG A 36 -1.65 -8.37 6.59
CA ARG A 36 -2.37 -9.60 6.22
C ARG A 36 -2.20 -10.03 4.76
N LEU A 37 -1.74 -9.14 3.89
CA LEU A 37 -1.45 -9.46 2.49
C LEU A 37 0.01 -9.91 2.31
N ARG A 38 0.86 -9.72 3.31
CA ARG A 38 2.28 -10.12 3.23
C ARG A 38 2.38 -11.64 3.34
N PRO A 39 3.18 -12.30 2.48
CA PRO A 39 3.40 -13.74 2.56
C PRO A 39 4.15 -14.13 3.83
N SER A 40 3.97 -15.38 4.27
CA SER A 40 4.81 -15.95 5.34
C SER A 40 6.24 -16.15 4.84
N MET A 41 7.22 -16.19 5.74
CA MET A 41 8.61 -16.46 5.36
C MET A 41 8.79 -17.79 4.63
N ALA A 42 8.03 -18.83 5.00
CA ALA A 42 8.04 -20.10 4.29
C ALA A 42 7.59 -19.93 2.82
N ARG A 43 6.52 -19.15 2.60
CA ARG A 43 6.03 -18.87 1.25
C ARG A 43 7.02 -18.02 0.45
N VAL A 44 7.66 -17.03 1.06
CA VAL A 44 8.72 -16.22 0.42
C VAL A 44 9.87 -17.11 -0.04
N VAL A 45 10.30 -18.04 0.79
CA VAL A 45 11.37 -19.00 0.44
C VAL A 45 10.95 -19.89 -0.73
N ASP A 46 9.74 -20.44 -0.71
CA ASP A 46 9.20 -21.22 -1.84
C ASP A 46 9.14 -20.40 -3.13
N MET A 47 8.80 -19.10 -3.05
CA MET A 47 8.78 -18.18 -4.19
C MET A 47 10.19 -17.96 -4.75
N LEU A 48 11.18 -17.71 -3.88
CA LEU A 48 12.56 -17.47 -4.31
C LEU A 48 13.22 -18.71 -4.90
N GLU A 49 13.00 -19.88 -4.31
CA GLU A 49 13.49 -21.17 -4.80
C GLU A 49 12.74 -21.67 -6.04
N GLY A 50 11.69 -20.97 -6.48
CA GLY A 50 10.92 -21.32 -7.68
C GLY A 50 10.02 -22.54 -7.50
N ARG A 51 9.72 -22.95 -6.27
CA ARG A 51 8.76 -24.03 -5.99
C ARG A 51 7.33 -23.62 -6.30
N VAL A 52 7.05 -22.32 -6.28
CA VAL A 52 5.75 -21.73 -6.55
C VAL A 52 5.89 -20.53 -7.47
N SER A 53 4.94 -20.36 -8.40
CA SER A 53 4.90 -19.18 -9.26
C SER A 53 4.58 -17.93 -8.45
N VAL A 54 5.20 -16.81 -8.85
CA VAL A 54 4.97 -15.50 -8.25
C VAL A 54 4.04 -14.71 -9.15
N GLU A 55 2.84 -14.42 -8.66
CA GLU A 55 1.87 -13.57 -9.35
C GLU A 55 2.15 -12.08 -9.10
N GLU A 56 1.63 -11.24 -9.99
CA GLU A 56 1.74 -9.79 -9.87
C GLU A 56 1.10 -9.31 -8.56
N PRO A 57 1.81 -8.50 -7.77
CA PRO A 57 1.32 -8.03 -6.48
C PRO A 57 0.19 -7.00 -6.64
N PRO A 58 -0.71 -6.87 -5.65
CA PRO A 58 -1.72 -5.83 -5.63
C PRO A 58 -1.08 -4.44 -5.69
N SER A 59 -1.73 -3.50 -6.39
CA SER A 59 -1.28 -2.11 -6.43
C SER A 59 -1.30 -1.50 -5.02
N SER A 60 -0.16 -0.95 -4.62
CA SER A 60 -0.05 -0.21 -3.37
C SER A 60 -0.75 1.14 -3.54
N LYS A 61 -1.94 1.29 -2.93
CA LYS A 61 -2.62 2.59 -2.86
C LYS A 61 -1.85 3.49 -1.90
N MET A 62 -1.28 4.58 -2.42
CA MET A 62 -0.61 5.58 -1.60
C MET A 62 -1.68 6.43 -0.91
N ILE A 63 -1.90 6.17 0.38
CA ILE A 63 -2.96 6.82 1.18
C ILE A 63 -2.90 8.35 1.11
N LEU A 64 -1.70 8.93 0.96
CA LEU A 64 -1.50 10.39 0.89
C LEU A 64 -1.98 11.02 -0.42
N VAL A 65 -2.04 10.27 -1.53
CA VAL A 65 -2.43 10.83 -2.85
C VAL A 65 -3.87 11.29 -2.82
N ASP A 66 -4.78 10.49 -2.26
CA ASP A 66 -6.21 10.82 -2.18
C ASP A 66 -6.48 12.08 -1.31
N PHE A 67 -5.58 12.43 -0.39
CA PHE A 67 -5.70 13.64 0.43
C PHE A 67 -5.05 14.89 -0.19
N LEU A 68 -4.14 14.72 -1.13
CA LEU A 68 -3.35 15.80 -1.74
C LEU A 68 -3.73 16.06 -3.20
N CYS A 69 -4.76 15.38 -3.72
CA CYS A 69 -5.45 15.84 -4.92
C CYS A 69 -5.98 17.25 -4.64
N VAL A 70 -5.20 18.26 -5.02
CA VAL A 70 -5.66 19.64 -5.09
C VAL A 70 -6.59 19.66 -6.29
N ASP A 71 -7.90 19.73 -6.03
CA ASP A 71 -8.85 20.13 -7.05
C ASP A 71 -8.44 21.55 -7.47
N ASP A 72 -7.83 21.69 -8.66
CA ASP A 72 -7.54 22.99 -9.28
C ASP A 72 -8.88 23.55 -9.81
N ASP A 73 -9.81 23.82 -8.88
CA ASP A 73 -11.01 24.56 -9.17
C ASP A 73 -10.61 26.04 -9.15
N ASN A 74 -10.35 26.57 -10.35
CA ASN A 74 -10.33 28.00 -10.60
C ASN A 74 -11.72 28.59 -10.27
N VAL A 75 -11.98 28.89 -8.99
CA VAL A 75 -13.21 29.53 -8.50
C VAL A 75 -13.23 31.00 -8.91
N VAL A 76 -13.91 31.27 -10.02
CA VAL A 76 -14.46 32.59 -10.31
C VAL A 76 -15.93 32.59 -9.88
N ALA A 77 -16.23 33.22 -8.74
CA ALA A 77 -17.41 34.05 -8.49
C ALA A 77 -17.78 34.10 -6.99
N ASP A 78 -17.67 35.31 -6.47
CA ASP A 78 -18.57 36.00 -5.54
C ASP A 78 -18.85 35.43 -4.13
N SER A 79 -18.44 36.26 -3.16
CA SER A 79 -18.95 36.48 -1.80
C SER A 79 -19.88 35.44 -1.15
N ASN A 80 -19.37 34.92 -0.02
CA ASN A 80 -20.10 34.39 1.16
C ASN A 80 -20.68 32.97 1.07
N ASN A 81 -19.89 31.95 1.47
CA ASN A 81 -20.24 31.03 2.57
C ASN A 81 -19.06 30.10 2.91
N ILE A 82 -18.64 30.03 4.17
CA ILE A 82 -17.67 29.04 4.66
C ILE A 82 -18.44 27.73 4.89
N ASN A 83 -18.35 26.78 3.94
CA ASN A 83 -18.84 25.42 4.13
C ASN A 83 -17.71 24.41 3.90
N MET A 84 -17.10 23.97 5.00
CA MET A 84 -16.44 22.66 5.06
C MET A 84 -17.48 21.56 4.84
N PRO A 85 -17.23 20.52 4.03
CA PRO A 85 -18.13 19.38 3.93
C PRO A 85 -18.12 18.60 5.25
N ARG A 86 -19.25 18.64 5.96
CA ARG A 86 -19.58 17.75 7.07
C ARG A 86 -19.85 16.36 6.52
N LEU A 87 -19.23 15.33 7.10
CA LEU A 87 -19.60 13.94 6.87
C LEU A 87 -20.36 13.42 8.09
N ASP A 88 -21.69 13.42 8.00
CA ASP A 88 -22.56 12.68 8.90
C ASP A 88 -22.74 11.26 8.38
N THR A 89 -22.64 10.24 9.26
CA THR A 89 -23.67 9.18 9.44
C THR A 89 -23.16 8.07 10.37
N MET A 90 -24.02 7.65 11.29
CA MET A 90 -23.77 6.80 12.46
C MET A 90 -24.28 5.36 12.25
N SER A 91 -23.42 4.38 12.56
CA SER A 91 -23.60 3.05 13.20
C SER A 91 -24.80 2.07 12.93
N SER A 92 -24.42 0.76 12.96
CA SER A 92 -25.10 -0.49 13.44
C SER A 92 -25.92 -1.31 12.40
N GLN A 93 -25.85 -2.64 12.22
CA GLN A 93 -25.45 -3.85 13.00
C GLN A 93 -25.14 -5.04 12.06
N GLY A 94 -24.33 -6.03 12.50
CA GLY A 94 -24.35 -7.40 11.93
C GLY A 94 -23.06 -8.20 12.09
N THR A 95 -23.09 -9.25 12.91
CA THR A 95 -22.00 -10.20 13.20
C THR A 95 -21.41 -10.90 11.97
N GLN A 96 -20.09 -10.87 11.81
CA GLN A 96 -19.21 -12.05 11.67
C GLN A 96 -17.75 -11.58 11.57
N SER A 97 -16.86 -12.32 12.22
CA SER A 97 -15.45 -12.04 12.38
C SER A 97 -14.73 -11.73 11.06
N ASN A 98 -14.44 -10.46 10.83
CA ASN A 98 -13.35 -9.99 10.01
C ASN A 98 -12.83 -8.74 10.70
N VAL A 99 -11.63 -8.82 11.28
CA VAL A 99 -10.95 -7.63 11.80
C VAL A 99 -10.51 -6.82 10.59
N GLU A 100 -11.44 -6.02 10.07
CA GLU A 100 -11.19 -4.93 9.16
C GLU A 100 -10.36 -3.91 9.92
N CYS A 101 -9.05 -3.94 9.66
CA CYS A 101 -8.15 -2.86 10.04
C CYS A 101 -8.59 -1.59 9.27
N ASN A 102 -9.60 -0.89 9.77
CA ASN A 102 -9.97 0.45 9.35
C ASN A 102 -9.15 1.43 10.18
N SER A 103 -8.61 2.45 9.55
CA SER A 103 -7.66 3.44 10.09
C SER A 103 -8.16 4.29 11.27
N THR A 104 -9.24 3.88 11.96
CA THR A 104 -9.81 4.50 13.15
C THR A 104 -8.89 4.40 14.38
N TYR A 105 -7.96 3.44 14.42
CA TYR A 105 -7.08 3.22 15.58
C TYR A 105 -6.03 4.33 15.78
N SER A 106 -5.65 5.05 14.71
CA SER A 106 -4.58 6.08 14.81
C SER A 106 -5.03 7.37 15.49
N PHE A 107 -6.33 7.68 15.52
CA PHE A 107 -6.84 8.89 16.19
C PHE A 107 -6.97 8.72 17.71
N ALA A 108 -7.10 7.49 18.20
CA ALA A 108 -7.25 7.21 19.63
C ALA A 108 -5.93 7.20 20.39
N THR A 109 -4.80 6.94 19.71
CA THR A 109 -3.47 6.85 20.35
C THR A 109 -2.80 8.20 20.56
N SER A 110 -3.20 9.25 19.84
CA SER A 110 -2.62 10.60 19.98
C SER A 110 -3.12 11.36 21.21
N VAL A 111 -4.21 10.93 21.86
CA VAL A 111 -4.81 11.64 23.01
C VAL A 111 -4.14 11.30 24.35
N PHE A 112 -3.38 10.21 24.46
CA PHE A 112 -2.78 9.78 25.75
C PHE A 112 -1.31 10.15 25.94
N SER A 113 -0.64 10.76 24.96
CA SER A 113 0.76 11.20 25.08
C SER A 113 0.88 12.64 25.58
N GLY A 114 0.12 12.98 26.62
CA GLY A 114 0.18 14.26 27.31
C GLY A 114 0.25 14.05 28.81
N ARG A 115 1.44 13.77 29.33
CA ARG A 115 1.76 13.97 30.75
C ARG A 115 3.24 14.20 30.96
#